data_AF-A0AAD5L6G4-F1
#
_entry.id   AF-A0AAD5L6G4-F1
#
_cell.length_a   1.000
_cell.length_b   1.000
_cell.length_c   1.000
_cell.angle_alpha   90.00
_cell.angle_beta   90.00
_cell.angle_gamma   90.00
#
_symmetry.space_group_name_H-M   'P 1'
#
loop_
_entity.id
_entity.type
_entity.pdbx_description
1 polymer ?
#
loop_
_entity_poly.entity_id
_entity_poly.type
_entity_poly.pdbx_seq_one_letter_code
_entity_poly.pdbx_strand_id
1 'polypeptide(L)'
;MGREILEDVELDALKAWLRVVSETFPGAVNRRVLMQLTAQVEPLALLDFDMWDAMVKRWQQQSPATIAGELKAAGRNPDDLPEWQRLDSLFLGRGATYRGCASYTCGQWTLFHMLTVNPQPPSEQRGDRELPVDHFLEEHQLDAVAKVNASSDRPTALKRWLWEAHNSVNRRLKHPVWPKPESCATCGDDSQWNLDQIDAWLDTTYGYQDKLPPLLQQRRHVRDSEPMALHARGDRSEQALPSTWTLSLWYIVPLVVACAYFVWMRRRRHHHPHQPLRPQ
;
A
#
# COMPACT_ATOMS: atom_id res chain seq x y z
N MET A 1 5.14 -1.17 -17.99
CA MET A 1 4.11 -2.23 -17.91
C MET A 1 4.28 -2.89 -16.57
N GLY A 2 3.22 -2.97 -15.75
CA GLY A 2 3.29 -3.65 -14.45
C GLY A 2 3.36 -5.16 -14.64
N ARG A 3 3.98 -5.86 -13.69
CA ARG A 3 3.98 -7.33 -13.65
C ARG A 3 2.59 -7.84 -13.24
N GLU A 4 2.24 -9.04 -13.69
CA GLU A 4 0.95 -9.69 -13.34
C GLU A 4 0.93 -10.25 -11.91
N ILE A 5 2.12 -10.40 -11.31
CA ILE A 5 2.35 -10.96 -9.99
C ILE A 5 3.29 -10.04 -9.24
N LEU A 6 2.96 -9.76 -7.97
CA LEU A 6 3.84 -9.09 -7.01
C LEU A 6 4.43 -10.13 -6.06
N GLU A 7 5.75 -10.13 -5.94
CA GLU A 7 6.54 -10.95 -5.03
C GLU A 7 7.75 -10.16 -4.53
N ASP A 8 8.46 -10.71 -3.54
CA ASP A 8 9.68 -10.14 -2.97
C ASP A 8 9.56 -8.63 -2.67
N VAL A 9 10.45 -7.82 -3.26
CA VAL A 9 10.58 -6.38 -3.01
C VAL A 9 9.31 -5.61 -3.39
N GLU A 10 8.62 -5.99 -4.47
CA GLU A 10 7.43 -5.28 -4.94
C GLU A 10 6.23 -5.53 -4.00
N LEU A 11 6.10 -6.77 -3.52
CA LEU A 11 5.09 -7.11 -2.52
C LEU A 11 5.41 -6.48 -1.16
N ASP A 12 6.67 -6.47 -0.75
CA ASP A 12 7.11 -5.80 0.48
C ASP A 12 6.85 -4.30 0.43
N ALA A 13 7.06 -3.66 -0.72
CA ALA A 13 6.71 -2.26 -0.93
C ALA A 13 5.21 -2.01 -0.80
N LEU A 14 4.36 -2.87 -1.37
CA LEU A 14 2.90 -2.78 -1.20
C LEU A 14 2.50 -2.93 0.27
N LYS A 15 3.06 -3.92 0.99
CA LYS A 15 2.79 -4.12 2.42
C LYS A 15 3.21 -2.89 3.22
N ALA A 16 4.39 -2.36 2.95
CA ALA A 16 4.93 -1.17 3.61
C ALA A 16 4.03 0.05 3.34
N TRP A 17 3.59 0.25 2.09
CA TRP A 17 2.63 1.29 1.71
C TRP A 17 1.29 1.15 2.47
N LEU A 18 0.70 -0.05 2.50
CA LEU A 18 -0.53 -0.31 3.22
C LEU A 18 -0.40 -0.04 4.72
N ARG A 19 0.75 -0.38 5.33
CA ARG A 19 1.03 -0.03 6.74
C ARG A 19 1.01 1.47 6.94
N VAL A 20 1.80 2.24 6.18
CA VAL A 20 1.83 3.70 6.31
C VAL A 20 0.45 4.31 6.13
N VAL A 21 -0.29 3.91 5.09
CA VAL A 21 -1.65 4.41 4.88
C VAL A 21 -2.52 4.04 6.08
N SER A 22 -2.51 2.79 6.54
CA SER A 22 -3.33 2.37 7.68
C SER A 22 -2.98 3.04 9.00
N GLU A 23 -1.77 3.59 9.16
CA GLU A 23 -1.31 4.22 10.39
C GLU A 23 -1.47 5.74 10.40
N THR A 24 -1.54 6.36 9.22
CA THR A 24 -1.43 7.82 9.08
C THR A 24 -2.61 8.43 8.35
N PHE A 25 -3.48 7.60 7.77
CA PHE A 25 -4.69 8.08 7.13
C PHE A 25 -5.56 8.88 8.12
N PRO A 26 -6.12 10.02 7.68
CA PRO A 26 -7.00 10.83 8.51
C PRO A 26 -8.19 10.06 9.10
N GLY A 27 -8.32 10.07 10.43
CA GLY A 27 -9.42 9.45 11.17
C GLY A 27 -9.15 8.04 11.68
N ALA A 28 -9.25 7.83 13.00
CA ALA A 28 -8.94 6.55 13.63
C ALA A 28 -9.86 5.40 13.17
N VAL A 29 -11.13 5.69 12.85
CA VAL A 29 -12.05 4.69 12.28
C VAL A 29 -11.56 4.23 10.91
N ASN A 30 -11.18 5.17 10.04
CA ASN A 30 -10.65 4.86 8.71
C ASN A 30 -9.37 4.02 8.79
N ARG A 31 -8.47 4.38 9.70
CA ARG A 31 -7.25 3.62 9.97
C ARG A 31 -7.52 2.18 10.40
N ARG A 32 -8.52 1.95 11.27
CA ARG A 32 -8.94 0.60 11.67
C ARG A 32 -9.45 -0.23 10.49
N VAL A 33 -10.25 0.38 9.61
CA VAL A 33 -10.75 -0.27 8.39
C VAL A 33 -9.59 -0.62 7.45
N LEU A 34 -8.63 0.28 7.27
CA LEU A 34 -7.44 0.06 6.44
C LEU A 34 -6.52 -1.02 7.03
N MET A 35 -6.34 -1.05 8.35
CA MET A 35 -5.55 -2.08 9.03
C MET A 35 -6.06 -3.50 8.76
N GLN A 36 -7.37 -3.69 8.52
CA GLN A 36 -7.91 -5.00 8.16
C GLN A 36 -7.44 -5.48 6.78
N LEU A 37 -7.26 -4.56 5.81
CA LEU A 37 -6.69 -4.90 4.51
C LEU A 37 -5.19 -5.20 4.66
N THR A 38 -4.46 -4.37 5.42
CA THR A 38 -3.04 -4.59 5.72
C THR A 38 -2.82 -5.97 6.33
N ALA A 39 -3.60 -6.36 7.34
CA ALA A 39 -3.49 -7.67 8.00
C ALA A 39 -3.78 -8.86 7.07
N GLN A 40 -4.61 -8.69 6.05
CA GLN A 40 -4.89 -9.73 5.07
C GLN A 40 -3.74 -9.91 4.06
N VAL A 41 -3.02 -8.84 3.72
CA VAL A 41 -1.91 -8.85 2.75
C VAL A 41 -0.58 -9.25 3.42
N GLU A 42 -0.41 -8.92 4.70
CA GLU A 42 0.80 -9.15 5.48
C GLU A 42 1.39 -10.58 5.36
N PRO A 43 0.62 -11.68 5.51
CA PRO A 43 1.18 -13.03 5.48
C PRO A 43 1.45 -13.58 4.07
N LEU A 44 1.09 -12.84 3.01
CA LEU A 44 1.23 -13.33 1.64
C LEU A 44 2.70 -13.33 1.20
N ALA A 45 3.12 -14.41 0.54
CA ALA A 45 4.43 -14.49 -0.11
C ALA A 45 4.37 -14.03 -1.59
N LEU A 46 3.18 -14.10 -2.19
CA LEU A 46 2.91 -13.76 -3.58
C LEU A 46 1.49 -13.19 -3.67
N LEU A 47 1.29 -12.23 -4.56
CA LEU A 47 0.00 -11.60 -4.83
C LEU A 47 -0.18 -11.39 -6.33
N ASP A 48 -1.06 -12.17 -6.96
CA ASP A 48 -1.49 -11.92 -8.33
C ASP A 48 -2.69 -10.94 -8.40
N PHE A 49 -3.02 -10.50 -9.61
CA PHE A 49 -4.09 -9.55 -9.84
C PHE A 49 -5.48 -10.05 -9.40
N ASP A 50 -5.79 -11.32 -9.61
CA ASP A 50 -7.10 -11.90 -9.28
C ASP A 50 -7.28 -12.02 -7.76
N MET A 51 -6.23 -12.44 -7.07
CA MET A 51 -6.15 -12.44 -5.61
C MET A 51 -6.34 -11.03 -5.05
N TRP A 52 -5.60 -10.05 -5.58
CA TRP A 52 -5.71 -8.66 -5.16
C TRP A 52 -7.12 -8.09 -5.38
N ASP A 53 -7.68 -8.26 -6.58
CA ASP A 53 -9.03 -7.79 -6.92
C ASP A 53 -10.09 -8.43 -6.01
N ALA A 54 -10.00 -9.74 -5.76
CA ALA A 54 -10.91 -10.43 -4.85
C ALA A 54 -10.80 -9.94 -3.40
N MET A 55 -9.58 -9.70 -2.91
CA MET A 55 -9.32 -9.16 -1.58
C MET A 55 -9.89 -7.75 -1.43
N VAL A 56 -9.58 -6.85 -2.37
CA VAL A 56 -10.06 -5.46 -2.36
C VAL A 56 -11.59 -5.44 -2.44
N LYS A 57 -12.22 -6.19 -3.35
CA LYS A 57 -13.69 -6.24 -3.45
C LYS A 57 -14.34 -6.72 -2.16
N ARG A 58 -13.80 -7.77 -1.54
CA ARG A 58 -14.33 -8.28 -0.26
C ARG A 58 -14.17 -7.24 0.85
N TRP A 59 -13.01 -6.62 0.97
CA TRP A 59 -12.74 -5.57 1.95
C TRP A 59 -13.68 -4.36 1.75
N GLN A 60 -13.87 -3.91 0.50
CA GLN A 60 -14.82 -2.83 0.17
C GLN A 60 -16.25 -3.19 0.55
N GLN A 61 -16.70 -4.42 0.28
CA GLN A 61 -18.06 -4.86 0.67
C GLN A 61 -18.27 -4.85 2.19
N GLN A 62 -17.21 -5.09 2.96
CA GLN A 62 -17.26 -5.14 4.43
C GLN A 62 -17.07 -3.76 5.08
N SER A 63 -16.37 -2.84 4.43
CA SER A 63 -15.99 -1.55 5.02
C SER A 63 -17.15 -0.71 5.57
N PRO A 64 -18.34 -0.61 4.93
CA PRO A 64 -19.45 0.20 5.47
C PRO A 64 -19.93 -0.31 6.84
N ALA A 65 -20.07 -1.63 6.98
CA ALA A 65 -20.48 -2.25 8.25
C ALA A 65 -19.42 -2.07 9.33
N THR A 66 -18.13 -2.16 8.97
CA THR A 66 -17.02 -1.89 9.88
C THR A 66 -17.01 -0.43 10.35
N ILE A 67 -17.17 0.53 9.44
CA ILE A 67 -17.24 1.97 9.77
C ILE A 67 -18.39 2.23 10.74
N ALA A 68 -19.59 1.74 10.43
CA ALA A 68 -20.76 1.92 11.28
C ALA A 68 -20.56 1.30 12.68
N GLY A 69 -19.96 0.10 12.75
CA GLY A 69 -19.64 -0.57 14.00
C GLY A 69 -18.64 0.19 14.87
N GLU A 70 -17.56 0.69 14.26
CA GLU A 70 -16.52 1.47 14.95
C GLU A 70 -17.05 2.84 15.42
N LEU A 71 -17.84 3.53 14.60
CA LEU A 71 -18.49 4.79 14.98
C LEU A 71 -19.46 4.59 16.16
N LYS A 72 -20.27 3.52 16.13
CA LYS A 72 -21.16 3.16 17.23
C LYS A 72 -20.37 2.82 18.51
N ALA A 73 -19.28 2.06 18.38
CA ALA A 73 -18.42 1.70 19.51
C ALA A 73 -17.69 2.90 20.13
N ALA A 74 -17.43 3.93 19.33
CA ALA A 74 -16.85 5.19 19.80
C ALA A 74 -17.78 5.99 20.73
N GLY A 75 -19.07 5.65 20.79
CA GLY A 75 -20.06 6.37 21.60
C GLY A 75 -20.24 7.84 21.19
N ARG A 76 -19.83 8.20 19.97
CA ARG A 76 -19.86 9.57 19.44
C ARG A 76 -21.15 9.83 18.71
N ASN A 77 -21.66 11.05 18.83
CA ASN A 77 -22.64 11.53 17.87
C ASN A 77 -21.91 11.65 16.52
N PRO A 78 -22.36 10.98 15.45
CA PRO A 78 -21.75 11.11 14.13
C PRO A 78 -21.49 12.56 13.75
N ASP A 79 -22.40 13.47 14.07
CA ASP A 79 -22.32 14.91 13.75
C ASP A 79 -21.07 15.63 14.31
N ASP A 80 -20.37 15.06 15.29
CA ASP A 80 -19.10 15.59 15.80
C ASP A 80 -17.92 15.39 14.83
N LEU A 81 -18.09 14.53 13.82
CA LEU A 81 -17.08 14.21 12.82
C LEU A 81 -17.34 14.98 11.52
N PRO A 82 -16.27 15.44 10.82
CA PRO A 82 -16.39 15.99 9.48
C PRO A 82 -17.21 15.07 8.56
N GLU A 83 -18.02 15.65 7.67
CA GLU A 83 -18.90 14.90 6.75
C GLU A 83 -18.18 13.74 6.05
N TRP A 84 -16.97 13.99 5.54
CA TRP A 84 -16.21 12.99 4.79
C TRP A 84 -15.83 11.75 5.63
N GLN A 85 -15.72 11.87 6.96
CA GLN A 85 -15.46 10.73 7.86
C GLN A 85 -16.70 9.90 8.15
N ARG A 86 -17.88 10.48 7.94
CA ARG A 86 -19.17 9.80 8.14
C ARG A 86 -19.59 8.99 6.92
N LEU A 87 -18.84 9.09 5.82
CA LEU A 87 -19.10 8.35 4.60
C LEU A 87 -18.73 6.87 4.83
N ASP A 88 -19.75 6.04 5.08
CA ASP A 88 -19.64 4.58 5.08
C ASP A 88 -19.16 4.03 3.73
N SER A 89 -19.39 4.80 2.67
CA SER A 89 -18.97 4.56 1.28
C SER A 89 -17.59 5.10 0.94
N LEU A 90 -16.82 5.63 1.90
CA LEU A 90 -15.52 6.25 1.65
C LEU A 90 -14.56 5.35 0.84
N PHE A 91 -14.58 4.05 1.10
CA PHE A 91 -13.73 3.07 0.45
C PHE A 91 -14.41 2.31 -0.70
N LEU A 92 -15.66 2.65 -1.03
CA LEU A 92 -16.39 2.00 -2.12
C LEU A 92 -16.02 2.59 -3.48
N GLY A 93 -16.06 1.74 -4.50
CA GLY A 93 -15.93 2.13 -5.90
C GLY A 93 -14.60 1.73 -6.53
N ARG A 94 -14.39 2.16 -7.78
CA ARG A 94 -13.22 1.79 -8.58
C ARG A 94 -12.08 2.81 -8.50
N GLY A 95 -12.15 3.74 -7.54
CA GLY A 95 -11.14 4.80 -7.38
C GLY A 95 -11.07 5.79 -8.55
N ALA A 96 -12.15 5.96 -9.32
CA ALA A 96 -12.20 6.81 -10.52
C ALA A 96 -13.01 8.12 -10.32
N THR A 97 -13.63 8.29 -9.15
CA THR A 97 -14.43 9.47 -8.80
C THR A 97 -13.85 10.11 -7.56
N TYR A 98 -13.62 11.42 -7.60
CA TYR A 98 -13.01 12.17 -6.50
C TYR A 98 -13.90 13.37 -6.15
N ARG A 99 -14.16 13.59 -4.86
CA ARG A 99 -14.98 14.73 -4.42
C ARG A 99 -14.21 16.06 -4.41
N GLY A 100 -12.91 16.02 -4.14
CA GLY A 100 -12.06 17.20 -3.99
C GLY A 100 -10.99 17.37 -5.08
N CYS A 101 -11.00 16.52 -6.10
CA CYS A 101 -9.95 16.48 -7.12
C CYS A 101 -10.52 16.23 -8.52
N ALA A 102 -9.90 16.84 -9.53
CA ALA A 102 -10.29 16.61 -10.92
C ALA A 102 -9.72 15.30 -11.49
N SER A 103 -8.66 14.75 -10.88
CA SER A 103 -7.93 13.59 -11.38
C SER A 103 -7.41 12.71 -10.25
N TYR A 104 -7.06 11.46 -10.62
CA TYR A 104 -6.32 10.53 -9.76
C TYR A 104 -5.04 11.16 -9.20
N THR A 105 -4.27 11.83 -10.05
CA THR A 105 -3.00 12.46 -9.69
C THR A 105 -3.18 13.56 -8.64
N CYS A 106 -4.24 14.37 -8.74
CA CYS A 106 -4.58 15.34 -7.69
C CYS A 106 -4.87 14.65 -6.36
N GLY A 107 -5.66 13.56 -6.39
CA GLY A 107 -6.01 12.81 -5.18
C GLY A 107 -4.79 12.17 -4.54
N GLN A 108 -3.88 11.65 -5.35
CA GLN A 108 -2.64 11.04 -4.91
C GLN A 108 -1.70 12.05 -4.23
N TRP A 109 -1.48 13.23 -4.84
CA TRP A 109 -0.70 14.30 -4.20
C TRP A 109 -1.31 14.77 -2.88
N THR A 110 -2.63 14.90 -2.85
CA THR A 110 -3.37 15.27 -1.63
C THR A 110 -3.16 14.22 -0.53
N LEU A 111 -3.27 12.93 -0.88
CA LEU A 111 -3.01 11.83 0.05
C LEU A 111 -1.58 11.90 0.57
N PHE A 112 -0.57 11.99 -0.29
CA PHE A 112 0.82 12.05 0.17
C PHE A 112 1.07 13.21 1.14
N HIS A 113 0.55 14.41 0.83
CA HIS A 113 0.65 15.54 1.74
C HIS A 113 0.05 15.24 3.11
N MET A 114 -1.16 14.66 3.15
CA MET A 114 -1.77 14.21 4.41
C MET A 114 -0.90 13.18 5.14
N LEU A 115 -0.32 12.19 4.46
CA LEU A 115 0.49 11.16 5.12
C LEU A 115 1.80 11.73 5.70
N THR A 116 2.34 12.81 5.13
CA THR A 116 3.55 13.47 5.67
C THR A 116 3.30 14.36 6.88
N VAL A 117 2.09 14.94 6.97
CA VAL A 117 1.72 15.89 8.03
C VAL A 117 1.03 15.20 9.21
N ASN A 118 0.32 14.09 8.96
CA ASN A 118 -0.42 13.41 10.02
C ASN A 118 0.49 12.60 10.94
N PRO A 119 0.20 12.60 12.26
CA PRO A 119 1.07 11.98 13.24
C PRO A 119 1.22 10.49 12.96
N GLN A 120 2.48 10.07 12.83
CA GLN A 120 2.87 8.67 12.85
C GLN A 120 2.71 8.17 14.30
N PRO A 121 2.34 6.90 14.55
CA PRO A 121 2.41 6.34 15.89
C PRO A 121 3.83 6.48 16.48
N PRO A 122 3.98 6.63 17.81
CA PRO A 122 5.26 6.86 18.45
C PRO A 122 6.30 5.79 18.09
N SER A 123 7.56 6.23 17.98
CA SER A 123 8.71 5.46 17.49
C SER A 123 9.03 4.18 18.26
N GLU A 124 8.50 3.99 19.47
CA GLU A 124 8.62 2.74 20.23
C GLU A 124 7.98 1.53 19.51
N GLN A 125 7.04 1.75 18.59
CA GLN A 125 6.49 0.71 17.70
C GLN A 125 7.24 0.59 16.37
N ARG A 126 8.16 1.51 16.09
CA ARG A 126 8.97 1.58 14.87
C ARG A 126 10.34 0.97 15.18
N GLY A 127 10.40 -0.34 15.39
CA GLY A 127 11.70 -1.03 15.47
C GLY A 127 12.43 -0.85 14.14
N ASP A 128 13.42 0.05 14.08
CA ASP A 128 14.45 0.31 13.04
C ASP A 128 14.10 0.05 11.56
N ARG A 129 12.82 0.03 11.19
CA ARG A 129 12.37 -0.34 9.85
C ARG A 129 12.25 0.91 8.98
N GLU A 130 13.06 0.93 7.92
CA GLU A 130 13.00 1.82 6.77
C GLU A 130 11.56 2.16 6.40
N LEU A 131 11.29 3.45 6.23
CA LEU A 131 9.97 3.90 5.83
C LEU A 131 9.73 3.42 4.39
N PRO A 132 8.49 3.10 3.98
CA PRO A 132 8.18 2.80 2.58
C PRO A 132 8.51 3.96 1.62
N VAL A 133 8.78 5.13 2.20
CA VAL A 133 9.39 6.28 1.55
C VAL A 133 10.65 5.85 0.78
N ASP A 134 11.47 4.94 1.31
CA ASP A 134 12.68 4.51 0.62
C ASP A 134 12.33 3.86 -0.73
N HIS A 135 11.38 2.91 -0.80
CA HIS A 135 10.97 2.33 -2.09
C HIS A 135 10.18 3.29 -3.00
N PHE A 136 9.32 4.14 -2.44
CA PHE A 136 8.54 5.10 -3.24
C PHE A 136 9.40 6.24 -3.79
N LEU A 137 10.51 6.57 -3.14
CA LEU A 137 11.41 7.67 -3.52
C LEU A 137 12.70 7.21 -4.21
N GLU A 138 13.12 5.95 -4.03
CA GLU A 138 14.30 5.36 -4.65
C GLU A 138 14.28 5.46 -6.18
N GLU A 139 13.11 5.27 -6.80
CA GLU A 139 12.98 5.29 -8.27
C GLU A 139 13.22 6.68 -8.90
N HIS A 140 13.15 7.78 -8.13
CA HIS A 140 13.18 9.12 -8.72
C HIS A 140 14.10 10.16 -8.07
N GLN A 141 14.48 10.08 -6.78
CA GLN A 141 15.33 11.11 -6.14
C GLN A 141 16.14 10.57 -4.94
N LEU A 142 17.12 9.68 -5.16
CA LEU A 142 18.01 9.14 -4.10
C LEU A 142 18.61 10.23 -3.19
N ASP A 143 19.02 11.36 -3.76
CA ASP A 143 19.59 12.49 -2.99
C ASP A 143 18.58 13.12 -2.02
N ALA A 144 17.30 13.14 -2.39
CA ALA A 144 16.25 13.68 -1.53
C ALA A 144 15.96 12.75 -0.35
N VAL A 145 15.93 11.44 -0.59
CA VAL A 145 15.80 10.42 0.46
C VAL A 145 16.93 10.55 1.46
N ALA A 146 18.17 10.63 0.97
CA ALA A 146 19.35 10.81 1.80
C ALA A 146 19.26 12.09 2.66
N LYS A 147 18.80 13.21 2.08
CA LYS A 147 18.62 14.48 2.80
C LYS A 147 17.55 14.39 3.89
N VAL A 148 16.40 13.76 3.62
CA VAL A 148 15.35 13.55 4.63
C VAL A 148 15.85 12.64 5.75
N ASN A 149 16.53 11.54 5.41
CA ASN A 149 17.04 10.58 6.39
C ASN A 149 18.15 11.17 7.27
N ALA A 150 18.95 12.11 6.76
CA ALA A 150 19.98 12.83 7.49
C ALA A 150 19.45 13.97 8.39
N SER A 151 18.17 14.37 8.24
CA SER A 151 17.58 15.44 9.06
C SER A 151 17.38 15.02 10.51
N SER A 152 17.66 15.93 11.45
CA SER A 152 17.30 15.76 12.87
C SER A 152 15.79 15.86 13.11
N ASP A 153 15.09 16.64 12.28
CA ASP A 153 13.64 16.71 12.21
C ASP A 153 13.17 16.09 10.90
N ARG A 154 13.03 14.76 10.90
CA ARG A 154 12.61 13.99 9.71
C ARG A 154 11.17 14.32 9.28
N PRO A 155 10.17 14.43 10.17
CA PRO A 155 8.82 14.83 9.77
C PRO A 155 8.77 16.15 9.02
N THR A 156 9.43 17.19 9.54
CA THR A 156 9.46 18.51 8.87
C THR A 156 10.25 18.45 7.56
N ALA A 157 11.36 17.72 7.52
CA ALA A 157 12.11 17.55 6.27
C ALA A 157 11.30 16.83 5.18
N LEU A 158 10.57 15.78 5.54
CA LEU A 158 9.74 15.00 4.61
C LEU A 158 8.57 15.84 4.05
N LYS A 159 7.83 16.56 4.91
CA LYS A 159 6.71 17.40 4.45
C LYS A 159 7.19 18.53 3.54
N ARG A 160 8.32 19.17 3.87
CA ARG A 160 8.92 20.24 3.05
C ARG A 160 9.43 19.70 1.71
N TRP A 161 10.11 18.56 1.71
CA TRP A 161 10.57 17.92 0.47
C TRP A 161 9.40 17.62 -0.48
N LEU A 162 8.30 17.05 0.04
CA LEU A 162 7.14 16.74 -0.79
C LEU A 162 6.50 18.01 -1.37
N TRP A 163 6.42 19.09 -0.59
CA TRP A 163 5.97 20.40 -1.06
C TRP A 163 6.87 20.98 -2.15
N GLU A 164 8.19 20.95 -1.97
CA GLU A 164 9.17 21.41 -2.97
C GLU A 164 9.06 20.59 -4.27
N ALA A 165 8.96 19.26 -4.15
CA ALA A 165 8.82 18.34 -5.27
C ALA A 165 7.53 18.60 -6.06
N HIS A 166 6.40 18.77 -5.37
CA HIS A 166 5.12 19.10 -6.01
C HIS A 166 5.20 20.45 -6.73
N ASN A 167 5.76 21.48 -6.09
CA ASN A 167 5.94 22.78 -6.73
C ASN A 167 6.91 22.77 -7.93
N SER A 168 7.93 21.91 -7.89
CA SER A 168 8.80 21.66 -9.05
C SER A 168 8.02 21.10 -10.23
N VAL A 169 7.13 20.13 -9.98
CA VAL A 169 6.22 19.60 -11.00
C VAL A 169 5.26 20.68 -11.51
N ASN A 170 4.69 21.50 -10.62
CA ASN A 170 3.81 22.61 -11.00
C ASN A 170 4.51 23.58 -11.95
N ARG A 171 5.74 24.00 -11.63
CA ARG A 171 6.55 24.86 -12.51
C ARG A 171 6.75 24.23 -13.89
N ARG A 172 7.15 22.95 -13.93
CA ARG A 172 7.37 22.22 -15.19
C ARG A 172 6.10 22.14 -16.05
N LEU A 173 4.95 21.94 -15.41
CA LEU A 173 3.64 21.86 -16.08
C LEU A 173 2.96 23.22 -16.26
N LYS A 174 3.62 24.33 -15.86
CA LYS A 174 3.07 25.70 -15.89
C LYS A 174 1.76 25.84 -15.09
N HIS A 175 1.62 25.06 -14.02
CA HIS A 175 0.57 25.24 -13.02
C HIS A 175 1.01 26.27 -11.97
N PRO A 176 0.05 26.91 -11.26
CA PRO A 176 0.38 27.80 -10.15
C PRO A 176 1.20 27.09 -9.07
N VAL A 177 2.17 27.80 -8.52
CA VAL A 177 2.95 27.37 -7.34
C VAL A 177 2.10 27.58 -6.09
N TRP A 178 2.22 26.67 -5.11
CA TRP A 178 1.42 26.66 -3.90
C TRP A 178 2.26 26.84 -2.64
N PRO A 179 1.72 27.47 -1.58
CA PRO A 179 0.43 28.13 -1.54
C PRO A 179 0.40 29.40 -2.39
N LYS A 180 -0.79 29.75 -2.89
CA LYS A 180 -0.99 31.06 -3.50
C LYS A 180 -1.07 32.14 -2.41
N PRO A 181 -0.74 33.40 -2.72
CA PRO A 181 -0.86 34.50 -1.76
C PRO A 181 -2.28 34.64 -1.16
N GLU A 182 -3.33 34.30 -1.91
CA GLU A 182 -4.70 34.34 -1.40
C GLU A 182 -4.97 33.25 -0.35
N SER A 183 -4.21 32.15 -0.37
CA SER A 183 -4.30 31.06 0.60
C SER A 183 -3.32 31.22 1.77
N CYS A 184 -2.19 31.92 1.57
CA CYS A 184 -1.23 32.23 2.61
C CYS A 184 -0.41 33.48 2.25
N ALA A 185 -0.88 34.66 2.70
CA ALA A 185 -0.21 35.92 2.41
C ALA A 185 1.18 36.06 3.07
N THR A 186 1.45 35.30 4.15
CA THR A 186 2.70 35.33 4.91
C THR A 186 3.73 34.29 4.45
N CYS A 187 3.34 33.37 3.57
CA CYS A 187 4.21 32.27 3.11
C CYS A 187 5.28 32.75 2.12
N GLY A 188 5.07 33.88 1.45
CA GLY A 188 5.96 34.38 0.40
C GLY A 188 5.62 33.80 -0.97
N ASP A 189 6.58 33.84 -1.88
CA ASP A 189 6.46 33.36 -3.25
C ASP A 189 7.79 32.79 -3.79
N ASP A 190 7.86 32.45 -5.09
CA ASP A 190 9.04 31.88 -5.74
C ASP A 190 10.32 32.73 -5.60
N SER A 191 10.21 34.02 -5.26
CA SER A 191 11.37 34.87 -4.98
C SER A 191 11.91 34.67 -3.56
N GLN A 192 11.03 34.44 -2.58
CA GLN A 192 11.40 34.29 -1.18
C GLN A 192 10.29 33.60 -0.38
N TRP A 193 10.48 32.32 -0.07
CA TRP A 193 9.59 31.56 0.80
C TRP A 193 9.94 31.73 2.28
N ASN A 194 8.91 31.90 3.12
CA ASN A 194 9.02 31.80 4.58
C ASN A 194 8.67 30.37 5.01
N LEU A 195 9.68 29.54 5.24
CA LEU A 195 9.50 28.10 5.48
C LEU A 195 8.70 27.79 6.76
N ASP A 196 8.76 28.64 7.79
CA ASP A 196 7.99 28.43 9.02
C ASP A 196 6.49 28.69 8.78
N GLN A 197 6.17 29.68 7.94
CA GLN A 197 4.79 29.95 7.53
C GLN A 197 4.28 28.88 6.57
N ILE A 198 5.15 28.34 5.70
CA ILE A 198 4.81 27.19 4.84
C ILE A 198 4.49 25.96 5.68
N ASP A 199 5.30 25.65 6.69
CA ASP A 199 5.03 24.52 7.57
C ASP A 199 3.70 24.67 8.29
N ALA A 200 3.42 25.84 8.87
CA ALA A 200 2.15 26.12 9.52
C ALA A 200 0.96 26.00 8.54
N TRP A 201 1.14 26.46 7.31
CA TRP A 201 0.12 26.32 6.26
C TRP A 201 -0.10 24.85 5.86
N LEU A 202 0.95 24.06 5.69
CA LEU A 202 0.87 22.62 5.40
C LEU A 202 0.15 21.88 6.53
N ASP A 203 0.52 22.18 7.78
CA ASP A 203 -0.08 21.59 8.98
C ASP A 203 -1.57 21.94 9.09
N THR A 204 -1.94 23.17 8.74
CA THR A 204 -3.35 23.60 8.73
C THR A 204 -4.14 23.01 7.57
N THR A 205 -3.52 22.87 6.41
CA THR A 205 -4.20 22.45 5.17
C THR A 205 -4.38 20.94 5.08
N TYR A 206 -3.37 20.18 5.51
CA TYR A 206 -3.33 18.71 5.37
C TYR A 206 -3.33 17.97 6.70
N GLY A 207 -3.07 18.67 7.80
CA GLY A 207 -3.10 18.09 9.12
C GLY A 207 -4.51 17.74 9.57
N TYR A 208 -4.62 16.60 10.22
CA TYR A 208 -5.85 16.08 10.78
C TYR A 208 -5.58 15.59 12.20
N GLN A 209 -6.33 16.15 13.14
CA GLN A 209 -6.32 15.71 14.54
C GLN A 209 -7.52 14.82 14.80
N ASP A 210 -7.26 13.59 15.25
CA ASP A 210 -8.31 12.72 15.73
C ASP A 210 -8.99 13.35 16.94
N LYS A 211 -10.26 13.71 16.76
CA LYS A 211 -11.07 14.19 17.87
C LYS A 211 -11.55 13.04 18.77
N LEU A 212 -11.27 11.78 18.42
CA LEU A 212 -11.76 10.60 19.14
C LEU A 212 -11.02 10.42 20.48
N PRO A 213 -11.72 10.00 21.56
CA PRO A 213 -11.08 9.76 22.86
C PRO A 213 -9.93 8.74 22.76
N PRO A 214 -8.83 8.92 23.53
CA PRO A 214 -7.67 8.01 23.53
C PRO A 214 -8.00 6.54 23.78
N LEU A 215 -9.14 6.22 24.40
CA LEU A 215 -9.58 4.85 24.69
C LEU A 215 -9.75 3.97 23.43
N LEU A 216 -10.05 4.58 22.27
CA LEU A 216 -10.02 3.86 20.99
C LEU A 216 -8.60 3.74 20.40
N GLN A 217 -7.66 4.59 20.76
CA GLN A 217 -6.25 4.42 20.38
C GLN A 217 -5.61 3.26 21.20
N GLN A 218 -6.04 3.09 22.44
CA GLN A 218 -5.46 2.14 23.41
C GLN A 218 -5.90 0.68 23.26
N ARG A 219 -7.00 0.41 22.53
CA ARG A 219 -7.53 -0.96 22.34
C ARG A 219 -6.58 -1.92 21.59
N ARG A 220 -5.45 -1.43 21.04
CA ARG A 220 -4.32 -2.26 20.57
C ARG A 220 -3.73 -3.11 21.70
N HIS A 221 -3.63 -2.59 22.92
CA HIS A 221 -2.77 -3.21 23.93
C HIS A 221 -3.35 -4.44 24.64
N VAL A 222 -4.68 -4.61 24.64
CA VAL A 222 -5.32 -5.66 25.44
C VAL A 222 -5.64 -6.91 24.62
N ARG A 223 -5.81 -6.79 23.29
CA ARG A 223 -6.21 -7.92 22.45
C ARG A 223 -5.06 -8.69 21.80
N ASP A 224 -3.87 -8.09 21.73
CA ASP A 224 -2.68 -8.75 21.18
C ASP A 224 -1.93 -9.62 22.22
N SER A 225 -2.44 -9.68 23.47
CA SER A 225 -1.86 -10.45 24.57
C SER A 225 -2.57 -11.78 24.86
N GLU A 226 -3.69 -12.08 24.19
CA GLU A 226 -4.26 -13.43 24.21
C GLU A 226 -3.88 -14.13 22.90
N PRO A 227 -3.02 -15.16 22.92
CA PRO A 227 -2.94 -16.05 21.79
C PRO A 227 -4.35 -16.61 21.60
N MET A 228 -4.92 -16.36 20.42
CA MET A 228 -6.13 -17.02 19.97
C MET A 228 -5.80 -18.51 19.94
N ALA A 229 -5.98 -19.19 21.08
CA ALA A 229 -5.94 -20.62 21.19
C ALA A 229 -7.11 -21.11 20.34
N LEU A 230 -6.78 -21.44 19.09
CA LEU A 230 -7.65 -22.19 18.21
C LEU A 230 -7.96 -23.48 18.97
N HIS A 231 -9.16 -23.56 19.58
CA HIS A 231 -9.73 -24.83 20.01
C HIS A 231 -10.08 -25.62 18.74
N ALA A 232 -9.06 -26.18 18.11
CA ALA A 232 -9.17 -27.28 17.19
C ALA A 232 -9.48 -28.53 18.02
N ARG A 233 -10.76 -28.70 18.36
CA ARG A 233 -11.30 -30.02 18.70
C ARG A 233 -11.50 -30.77 17.39
N GLY A 234 -10.40 -31.27 16.85
CA GLY A 234 -10.35 -32.13 15.67
C GLY A 234 -9.73 -33.46 16.07
N ASP A 235 -10.53 -34.51 15.97
CA ASP A 235 -10.18 -35.90 16.24
C ASP A 235 -8.85 -36.28 15.55
N ARG A 236 -7.93 -36.80 16.35
CA ARG A 236 -6.60 -37.23 15.93
C ARG A 236 -6.71 -38.61 15.30
N SER A 237 -7.14 -38.66 14.04
CA SER A 237 -6.89 -39.80 13.16
C SER A 237 -5.48 -39.62 12.57
N GLU A 238 -4.52 -40.40 13.06
CA GLU A 238 -3.21 -40.58 12.42
C GLU A 238 -3.38 -41.07 10.99
N GLN A 239 -3.36 -40.16 10.03
CA GLN A 239 -3.04 -40.49 8.64
C GLN A 239 -1.57 -40.15 8.43
N ALA A 240 -0.76 -41.21 8.30
CA ALA A 240 0.63 -41.13 7.92
C ALA A 240 0.77 -40.29 6.64
N LEU A 241 1.54 -39.21 6.71
CA LEU A 241 1.92 -38.42 5.54
C LEU A 241 2.63 -39.33 4.52
N PRO A 242 2.26 -39.29 3.24
CA PRO A 242 3.00 -40.02 2.22
C PRO A 242 4.40 -39.43 2.14
N SER A 243 5.40 -40.30 2.28
CA SER A 243 6.81 -39.96 2.22
C SER A 243 7.10 -39.07 1.01
N THR A 244 7.93 -38.04 1.18
CA THR A 244 8.38 -37.08 0.15
C THR A 244 8.94 -37.70 -1.13
N TRP A 245 9.13 -39.02 -1.16
CA TRP A 245 9.48 -39.84 -2.33
C TRP A 245 8.36 -40.00 -3.36
N THR A 246 7.09 -39.80 -3.03
CA THR A 246 6.00 -39.94 -4.02
C THR A 246 5.85 -38.71 -4.90
N LEU A 247 6.07 -37.50 -4.39
CA LEU A 247 5.99 -36.26 -5.19
C LEU A 247 7.11 -36.16 -6.23
N SER A 248 8.31 -36.64 -5.93
CA SER A 248 9.44 -36.60 -6.88
C SER A 248 9.22 -37.50 -8.11
N LEU A 249 8.56 -38.65 -7.95
CA LEU A 249 8.27 -39.55 -9.08
C LEU A 249 7.28 -38.94 -10.09
N TRP A 250 6.32 -38.14 -9.63
CA TRP A 250 5.34 -37.49 -10.51
C TRP A 250 5.94 -36.42 -11.43
N TYR A 251 7.05 -35.78 -11.03
CA TYR A 251 7.72 -34.78 -11.87
C TYR A 251 8.87 -35.36 -12.69
N ILE A 252 9.57 -36.39 -12.18
CA ILE A 252 10.71 -36.98 -12.89
C ILE A 252 10.26 -37.81 -14.11
N VAL A 253 9.18 -38.59 -13.99
CA VAL A 253 8.73 -39.48 -15.07
C VAL A 253 8.29 -38.70 -16.33
N PRO A 254 7.45 -37.63 -16.24
CA PRO A 254 7.08 -36.84 -17.42
C PRO A 254 8.29 -36.15 -18.06
N LEU A 255 9.26 -35.69 -17.26
CA LEU A 255 10.45 -35.02 -17.75
C LEU A 255 11.33 -35.97 -18.58
N VAL A 256 11.54 -37.20 -18.09
CA VAL A 256 12.30 -38.23 -18.80
C VAL A 256 11.60 -38.64 -20.10
N VAL A 257 10.26 -38.78 -20.08
CA VAL A 257 9.47 -39.10 -21.29
C VAL A 257 9.55 -37.96 -22.32
N ALA A 258 9.45 -36.70 -21.89
CA ALA A 258 9.58 -35.55 -22.77
C ALA A 258 10.98 -35.47 -23.41
N CYS A 259 12.05 -35.72 -22.64
CA CYS A 259 13.41 -35.77 -23.15
C CYS A 259 13.60 -36.91 -24.17
N ALA A 260 13.11 -38.11 -23.87
CA ALA A 260 13.18 -39.26 -24.78
C ALA A 260 12.42 -38.99 -26.09
N TYR A 261 11.23 -38.38 -26.00
CA TYR A 261 10.43 -37.99 -27.17
C TYR A 261 11.15 -36.96 -28.04
N PHE A 262 11.80 -35.96 -27.45
CA PHE A 262 12.59 -34.96 -28.17
C PHE A 262 13.80 -35.58 -28.89
N VAL A 263 14.53 -36.48 -28.22
CA VAL A 263 15.67 -37.19 -28.83
C VAL A 263 15.19 -38.07 -29.99
N TRP A 264 14.06 -38.77 -29.82
CA TRP A 264 13.47 -39.58 -30.88
C TRP A 264 13.03 -38.73 -32.09
N MET A 265 12.33 -37.62 -31.86
CA MET A 265 11.94 -36.69 -32.94
C MET A 265 13.16 -36.15 -33.70
N ARG A 266 14.24 -35.81 -32.99
CA ARG A 266 15.47 -35.31 -33.60
C ARG A 266 16.14 -36.37 -34.48
N ARG A 267 16.18 -37.63 -34.03
CA ARG A 267 16.68 -38.75 -34.85
C ARG A 267 15.81 -39.00 -36.08
N ARG A 268 14.49 -38.92 -35.95
CA ARG A 268 13.56 -39.15 -37.06
C ARG A 268 13.70 -38.10 -38.18
N ARG A 269 13.97 -36.84 -37.84
CA ARG A 269 14.25 -35.79 -38.85
C ARG A 269 15.51 -36.07 -39.68
N HIS A 270 16.49 -36.77 -39.13
CA HIS A 270 17.70 -37.15 -39.88
C HIS A 270 17.53 -38.38 -40.79
N HIS A 271 16.36 -39.05 -40.77
CA HIS A 271 16.11 -40.25 -41.57
C HIS A 271 15.05 -40.07 -42.66
N HIS A 272 14.69 -38.83 -43.01
CA HIS A 272 14.00 -38.57 -44.28
C HIS A 272 15.04 -38.25 -45.37
N PRO A 273 15.47 -39.23 -46.18
CA PRO A 273 16.23 -38.94 -47.38
C PRO A 273 15.36 -38.11 -48.32
N HIS A 274 15.90 -36.98 -48.79
CA HIS A 274 15.30 -36.18 -49.85
C HIS A 274 15.02 -37.07 -51.06
N GLN A 275 13.75 -37.28 -51.39
CA GLN A 275 13.38 -37.85 -52.67
C GLN A 275 13.77 -36.85 -53.78
N PRO A 276 14.55 -37.26 -54.78
CA PRO A 276 14.88 -36.38 -55.90
C PRO A 276 13.63 -36.10 -56.72
N LEU A 277 13.41 -34.80 -57.00
CA LEU A 277 12.35 -34.31 -57.87
C LEU A 277 12.56 -34.88 -59.28
N ARG A 278 11.51 -35.52 -59.83
CA ARG A 278 11.50 -35.94 -61.24
C ARG A 278 11.36 -34.71 -62.14
N PRO A 279 12.21 -34.54 -63.16
CA PRO A 279 12.01 -33.52 -64.18
C PRO A 279 10.84 -33.92 -65.10
N GLN A 280 10.06 -32.92 -65.51
CA GLN A 280 9.04 -32.98 -66.56
C GLN A 280 9.67 -32.71 -67.93
#